data_AF-A0A7D6BQR4-F1
#
_entry.id   AF-A0A7D6BQR4-F1
#
_cell.length_a   1.000
_cell.length_b   1.000
_cell.length_c   1.000
_cell.angle_alpha   90.00
_cell.angle_beta   90.00
_cell.angle_gamma   90.00
#
_symmetry.space_group_name_H-M   'P 1'
#
loop_
_entity.id
_entity.type
_entity.pdbx_description
1 polymer ?
#
loop_
_entity_poly.entity_id
_entity_poly.type
_entity_poly.pdbx_seq_one_letter_code
_entity_poly.pdbx_strand_id
1 'polypeptide(L)'
;MGLTSSKQPRKQRKARYEAPMHMKQHFMAVHLAKELRERLKTKRRSLLVREGDKVKIMRGEFGGHSGKVARVDMKRGKVYVEGIVRKRGKGGESLVPIEPSKLLMVDANVSDKMRGRILERSKKIE
;
A
#
# COMPACT_ATOMS: atom_id res chain seq x y z
N MET A 1 -0.38 13.87 -8.78
CA MET A 1 -1.29 14.11 -9.91
C MET A 1 -2.68 13.65 -9.49
N GLY A 2 -3.62 14.57 -9.33
CA GLY A 2 -5.03 14.21 -9.21
C GLY A 2 -5.52 13.72 -10.58
N LEU A 3 -6.43 12.75 -10.63
CA LEU A 3 -6.97 12.26 -11.91
C LEU A 3 -7.77 13.32 -12.66
N THR A 4 -8.23 14.34 -11.94
CA THR A 4 -8.85 15.53 -12.51
C THR A 4 -8.42 16.76 -11.71
N SER A 5 -8.30 17.91 -12.38
CA SER A 5 -7.98 19.21 -11.75
C SER A 5 -9.22 19.88 -11.14
N SER A 6 -10.41 19.35 -11.40
CA SER A 6 -11.66 19.98 -10.96
C SER A 6 -11.80 20.00 -9.43
N LYS A 7 -12.12 21.16 -8.84
CA LYS A 7 -12.40 21.27 -7.40
C LYS A 7 -13.73 20.62 -6.98
N GLN A 8 -14.58 20.21 -7.93
CA GLN A 8 -15.91 19.67 -7.65
C GLN A 8 -15.82 18.24 -7.06
N PRO A 9 -16.36 17.99 -5.84
CA PRO A 9 -16.27 16.67 -5.20
C PRO A 9 -16.89 15.53 -6.03
N ARG A 10 -18.01 15.80 -6.72
CA ARG A 10 -18.68 14.83 -7.60
C ARG A 10 -17.76 14.33 -8.70
N LYS A 11 -17.05 15.25 -9.37
CA LYS A 11 -16.11 14.93 -10.46
C LYS A 11 -14.90 14.15 -9.95
N GLN A 12 -14.38 14.51 -8.78
CA GLN A 12 -13.25 13.80 -8.13
C GLN A 12 -13.61 12.36 -7.73
N ARG A 13 -14.80 12.16 -7.14
CA ARG A 13 -15.30 10.81 -6.78
C ARG A 13 -15.49 9.92 -8.01
N LYS A 14 -16.09 10.47 -9.07
CA LYS A 14 -16.28 9.77 -10.35
C LYS A 14 -14.94 9.35 -10.95
N ALA A 15 -13.99 10.28 -11.03
CA ALA A 15 -12.65 10.01 -11.58
C ALA A 15 -11.92 8.89 -10.81
N ARG A 16 -12.02 8.84 -9.47
CA ARG A 16 -11.40 7.79 -8.67
C ARG A 16 -12.05 6.41 -8.90
N TYR A 17 -13.38 6.38 -9.02
CA TYR A 17 -14.13 5.14 -9.24
C TYR A 17 -13.81 4.52 -10.61
N GLU A 18 -13.85 5.35 -11.66
CA GLU A 18 -13.65 4.97 -13.07
C GLU A 18 -12.18 4.84 -13.48
N ALA A 19 -11.24 5.14 -12.57
CA ALA A 19 -9.81 5.11 -12.85
C ALA A 19 -9.36 3.78 -13.48
N PRO A 20 -8.52 3.82 -14.55
CA PRO A 20 -7.93 2.62 -15.12
C PRO A 20 -6.91 1.99 -14.16
N MET A 21 -6.55 0.72 -14.39
CA MET A 21 -5.77 -0.07 -13.42
C MET A 21 -4.38 0.51 -13.12
N HIS A 22 -3.67 1.00 -14.14
CA HIS A 22 -2.36 1.64 -13.96
C HIS A 22 -2.45 2.91 -13.09
N MET A 23 -3.54 3.67 -13.18
CA MET A 23 -3.79 4.82 -12.29
C MET A 23 -4.17 4.37 -10.88
N LYS A 24 -4.98 3.30 -10.77
CA LYS A 24 -5.36 2.72 -9.46
C LYS A 24 -4.16 2.21 -8.68
N GLN A 25 -3.11 1.76 -9.37
CA GLN A 25 -1.85 1.35 -8.74
C GLN A 25 -1.29 2.47 -7.84
N HIS A 26 -1.33 3.73 -8.27
CA HIS A 26 -0.84 4.86 -7.46
C HIS A 26 -1.59 5.06 -6.15
N PHE A 27 -2.85 4.62 -6.05
CA PHE A 27 -3.62 4.66 -4.81
C PHE A 27 -3.19 3.61 -3.78
N MET A 28 -2.43 2.60 -4.21
CA MET A 28 -1.90 1.53 -3.36
C MET A 28 -0.56 1.90 -2.70
N ALA A 29 -0.15 3.17 -2.79
CA ALA A 29 1.04 3.65 -2.12
C ALA A 29 0.83 3.71 -0.60
N VAL A 30 1.83 3.21 0.14
CA VAL A 30 1.86 3.16 1.60
C VAL A 30 3.04 3.94 2.14
N HIS A 31 2.86 4.59 3.29
CA HIS A 31 3.91 5.36 3.93
C HIS A 31 5.04 4.46 4.42
N LEU A 32 6.28 4.90 4.21
CA LEU A 32 7.46 4.23 4.71
C LEU A 32 7.67 4.59 6.19
N ALA A 33 8.06 3.61 7.01
CA ALA A 33 8.58 3.88 8.34
C ALA A 33 9.83 4.80 8.24
N LYS A 34 10.06 5.62 9.26
CA LYS A 34 11.19 6.56 9.30
C LYS A 34 12.52 5.82 9.14
N GLU A 35 12.68 4.73 9.89
CA GLU A 35 13.84 3.85 9.83
C GLU A 35 14.09 3.28 8.43
N LEU A 36 13.04 2.74 7.78
CA LEU A 36 13.14 2.21 6.43
C LEU A 36 13.51 3.29 5.41
N ARG A 37 12.98 4.51 5.58
CA ARG A 37 13.28 5.64 4.70
C ARG A 37 14.75 6.07 4.80
N GLU A 38 15.30 6.05 6.00
CA GLU A 38 16.71 6.34 6.27
C GLU A 38 17.60 5.25 5.67
N ARG A 39 17.28 3.97 5.90
CA ARG A 39 18.01 2.82 5.31
C ARG A 39 18.02 2.86 3.78
N LEU A 40 16.88 3.13 3.16
CA LEU A 40 16.76 3.20 1.70
C LEU A 40 17.28 4.52 1.11
N LYS A 41 17.76 5.47 1.94
CA LYS A 41 18.21 6.83 1.54
C LYS A 41 17.31 7.49 0.49
N THR A 42 15.99 7.32 0.62
CA THR A 42 15.04 7.66 -0.46
C THR A 42 14.33 8.99 -0.17
N LYS A 43 14.20 9.85 -1.19
CA LYS A 43 13.44 11.12 -1.13
C LYS A 43 11.95 10.88 -0.91
N ARG A 44 11.40 9.79 -1.48
CA ARG A 44 9.97 9.44 -1.39
C ARG A 44 9.52 9.20 0.04
N ARG A 45 8.26 9.58 0.33
CA ARG A 45 7.58 9.36 1.61
C ARG A 45 6.72 8.09 1.61
N SER A 46 6.40 7.57 0.43
CA SER A 46 5.56 6.40 0.24
C SER A 46 6.05 5.57 -0.94
N LEU A 47 5.70 4.29 -0.91
CA LEU A 47 6.06 3.31 -1.92
C LEU A 47 4.86 2.41 -2.21
N LEU A 48 4.76 1.88 -3.42
CA LEU A 48 3.72 0.94 -3.79
C LEU A 48 3.89 -0.37 -3.02
N VAL A 49 2.82 -0.84 -2.39
CA VAL A 49 2.81 -2.14 -1.71
C VAL A 49 2.88 -3.26 -2.72
N ARG A 50 3.67 -4.27 -2.41
CA ARG A 50 3.71 -5.54 -3.14
C ARG A 50 3.62 -6.71 -2.18
N GLU A 51 3.36 -7.86 -2.76
CA GLU A 51 3.38 -9.14 -2.06
C GLU A 51 4.78 -9.37 -1.48
N GLY A 52 4.79 -9.81 -0.22
CA GLY A 52 6.02 -10.02 0.54
C GLY A 52 6.62 -8.80 1.23
N ASP A 53 6.06 -7.60 1.08
CA ASP A 53 6.42 -6.47 1.94
C ASP A 53 5.95 -6.71 3.39
N LYS A 54 6.71 -6.21 4.37
CA LYS A 54 6.30 -6.25 5.78
C LYS A 54 5.63 -4.94 6.16
N VAL A 55 4.40 -5.02 6.65
CA VAL A 55 3.58 -3.85 6.98
C VAL A 55 3.10 -3.92 8.43
N LYS A 56 2.91 -2.74 9.02
CA LYS A 56 2.27 -2.54 10.31
C LYS A 56 0.96 -1.79 10.10
N ILE A 57 -0.10 -2.25 10.76
CA ILE A 57 -1.41 -1.61 10.71
C ILE A 57 -1.45 -0.52 11.76
N MET A 58 -1.76 0.70 11.34
CA MET A 58 -1.75 1.89 12.21
C MET A 58 -3.12 2.20 12.80
N ARG A 59 -4.21 1.87 12.09
CA ARG A 59 -5.58 2.27 12.47
C ARG A 59 -6.59 1.17 12.21
N GLY A 60 -7.63 1.12 13.05
CA GLY A 60 -8.73 0.15 12.98
C GLY A 60 -8.60 -0.95 14.04
N GLU A 61 -9.48 -1.95 13.94
CA GLU A 61 -9.57 -3.08 14.87
C GLU A 61 -8.24 -3.83 15.04
N PHE A 62 -7.49 -3.98 13.95
CA PHE A 62 -6.19 -4.66 13.95
C PHE A 62 -5.00 -3.71 14.13
N GLY A 63 -5.22 -2.53 14.73
CA GLY A 63 -4.15 -1.57 15.03
C GLY A 63 -3.00 -2.21 15.81
N GLY A 64 -1.78 -1.79 15.52
CA GLY A 64 -0.56 -2.28 16.18
C GLY A 64 0.02 -3.57 15.61
N HIS A 65 -0.78 -4.38 14.91
CA HIS A 65 -0.35 -5.65 14.34
C HIS A 65 0.59 -5.45 13.16
N SER A 66 1.62 -6.29 13.08
CA SER A 66 2.56 -6.34 11.96
C SER A 66 2.50 -7.69 11.26
N GLY A 67 2.52 -7.70 9.94
CA GLY A 67 2.50 -8.92 9.15
C GLY A 67 3.05 -8.71 7.75
N LYS A 68 3.23 -9.81 7.03
CA LYS A 68 3.65 -9.80 5.63
C LYS A 68 2.42 -9.63 4.74
N VAL A 69 2.58 -8.95 3.61
CA VAL A 69 1.50 -8.79 2.64
C VAL A 69 1.35 -10.09 1.86
N ALA A 70 0.19 -10.74 2.01
CA ALA A 70 -0.15 -11.98 1.31
C ALA A 70 -0.60 -11.70 -0.13
N ARG A 71 -1.48 -10.70 -0.29
CA ARG A 71 -2.11 -10.39 -1.58
C ARG A 71 -2.44 -8.92 -1.70
N VAL A 72 -2.31 -8.39 -2.91
CA VAL A 72 -2.74 -7.03 -3.27
C VAL A 72 -3.85 -7.09 -4.31
N ASP A 73 -5.02 -6.52 -4.01
CA ASP A 73 -6.14 -6.41 -4.95
C ASP A 73 -6.28 -4.96 -5.43
N MET A 74 -5.76 -4.70 -6.63
CA MET A 74 -5.80 -3.38 -7.27
C MET A 74 -7.20 -2.97 -7.74
N LYS A 75 -8.08 -3.94 -8.07
CA LYS A 75 -9.43 -3.63 -8.54
C LYS A 75 -10.28 -3.07 -7.41
N ARG A 76 -10.17 -3.66 -6.22
CA ARG A 76 -10.87 -3.21 -5.00
C ARG A 76 -10.09 -2.17 -4.20
N GLY A 77 -8.80 -1.99 -4.49
CA GLY A 77 -7.93 -1.09 -3.74
C GLY A 77 -7.67 -1.59 -2.31
N LYS A 78 -7.56 -2.90 -2.13
CA LYS A 78 -7.43 -3.56 -0.83
C LYS A 78 -6.15 -4.37 -0.74
N VAL A 79 -5.58 -4.43 0.46
CA VAL A 79 -4.39 -5.21 0.80
C VAL A 79 -4.80 -6.27 1.83
N TYR A 80 -4.28 -7.49 1.67
CA TYR A 80 -4.47 -8.58 2.61
C TYR A 80 -3.14 -8.89 3.29
N VAL A 81 -3.16 -8.93 4.62
CA VAL A 81 -1.97 -9.14 5.45
C VAL A 81 -2.09 -10.49 6.14
N GLU A 82 -1.01 -11.25 6.16
CA GLU A 82 -0.91 -12.54 6.86
C GLU A 82 -1.16 -12.36 8.36
N GLY A 83 -1.85 -13.31 8.98
CA GLY A 83 -2.25 -13.26 10.39
C GLY A 83 -3.50 -12.43 10.68
N ILE A 84 -3.98 -11.61 9.73
CA ILE A 84 -5.24 -10.88 9.87
C ILE A 84 -6.37 -11.69 9.23
N VAL A 85 -6.95 -12.59 10.01
CA VAL A 85 -8.04 -13.47 9.57
C VAL A 85 -9.33 -13.20 10.34
N ARG A 86 -10.46 -13.39 9.64
CA ARG A 86 -11.79 -13.45 10.23
C ARG A 86 -12.35 -14.86 10.03
N LYS A 87 -12.80 -15.48 11.12
CA LYS A 87 -13.52 -16.76 11.09
C LYS A 87 -14.90 -16.58 10.49
N ARG A 88 -15.26 -17.43 9.53
CA ARG A 88 -16.61 -17.52 8.96
C ARG A 88 -17.45 -18.45 9.83
N GLY A 89 -18.77 -18.22 9.86
CA GLY A 89 -19.68 -19.08 10.64
C GLY A 89 -19.64 -20.56 10.25
N LYS A 90 -19.22 -20.89 9.02
CA LYS A 90 -19.03 -22.26 8.52
C LYS A 90 -17.62 -22.84 8.80
N GLY A 91 -16.87 -22.28 9.74
CA GLY A 91 -15.57 -22.82 10.21
C GLY A 91 -14.34 -22.48 9.38
N GLY A 92 -14.48 -21.86 8.20
CA GLY A 92 -13.34 -21.42 7.39
C GLY A 92 -12.78 -20.06 7.78
N GLU A 93 -11.51 -19.80 7.45
CA GLU A 93 -10.88 -18.49 7.65
C GLU A 93 -10.86 -17.66 6.36
N SER A 94 -10.89 -16.33 6.52
CA SER A 94 -10.75 -15.38 5.41
C SER A 94 -9.87 -14.23 5.82
N LEU A 95 -8.94 -13.85 4.96
CA LEU A 95 -8.14 -12.65 5.16
C LEU A 95 -9.03 -11.42 5.12
N VAL A 96 -8.77 -10.49 6.04
CA VAL A 96 -9.54 -9.24 6.12
C VAL A 96 -8.98 -8.23 5.10
N PRO A 97 -9.83 -7.57 4.30
CA PRO A 97 -9.39 -6.54 3.37
C PRO A 97 -9.05 -5.24 4.12
N ILE A 98 -7.79 -4.82 4.04
CA ILE A 98 -7.29 -3.59 4.66
C ILE A 98 -7.08 -2.51 3.60
N GLU A 99 -7.28 -1.25 3.97
CA GLU A 99 -7.01 -0.12 3.10
C GLU A 99 -5.54 0.31 3.21
N PRO A 100 -4.82 0.56 2.10
CA PRO A 100 -3.40 0.88 2.13
C PRO A 100 -3.07 2.11 2.98
N SER A 101 -3.96 3.11 3.03
CA SER A 101 -3.78 4.31 3.85
C SER A 101 -3.67 4.04 5.36
N LYS A 102 -4.12 2.87 5.83
CA LYS A 102 -4.04 2.45 7.24
C LYS A 102 -2.74 1.70 7.55
N LEU A 103 -1.89 1.44 6.54
CA LEU A 103 -0.66 0.68 6.69
C LEU A 103 0.55 1.61 6.79
N LEU A 104 1.59 1.08 7.43
CA LEU A 104 2.94 1.62 7.44
C LEU A 104 3.88 0.50 7.00
N MET A 105 4.72 0.76 6.00
CA MET A 105 5.68 -0.23 5.52
C MET A 105 6.91 -0.23 6.42
N VAL A 106 7.18 -1.38 7.04
CA VAL A 106 8.31 -1.60 7.96
C VAL A 106 9.52 -2.07 7.17
N ASP A 107 9.34 -3.06 6.29
CA ASP A 107 10.37 -3.55 5.39
C ASP A 107 9.83 -3.67 3.97
N ALA A 108 10.66 -3.29 2.99
CA ALA A 108 10.34 -3.38 1.58
C ALA A 108 11.09 -4.55 0.94
N ASN A 109 10.39 -5.38 0.18
CA ASN A 109 10.99 -6.44 -0.62
C ASN A 109 11.60 -5.83 -1.90
N VAL A 110 12.91 -5.93 -2.07
CA VAL A 110 13.68 -5.35 -3.20
C VAL A 110 14.10 -6.40 -4.24
N SER A 111 13.54 -7.61 -4.19
CA SER A 111 13.85 -8.68 -5.16
C SER A 111 13.58 -8.30 -6.62
N ASP A 112 12.57 -7.46 -6.90
CA ASP A 112 12.26 -7.02 -8.25
C ASP A 112 13.20 -5.90 -8.75
N LYS A 113 13.82 -6.16 -9.91
CA LYS A 113 14.68 -5.21 -10.64
C LYS A 113 13.98 -3.87 -10.90
N MET A 114 12.68 -3.87 -11.24
CA MET A 114 11.96 -2.62 -11.51
C MET A 114 11.74 -1.80 -10.24
N ARG A 115 11.52 -2.46 -9.09
CA ARG A 115 11.44 -1.77 -7.79
C ARG A 115 12.78 -1.16 -7.40
N GLY A 116 13.89 -1.87 -7.65
CA GLY A 116 15.25 -1.35 -7.49
C GLY A 116 15.47 -0.06 -8.28
N ARG A 117 15.19 -0.09 -9.59
CA ARG A 117 15.30 1.10 -10.47
C ARG A 117 14.46 2.29 -9.99
N ILE A 118 13.26 2.03 -9.48
CA ILE A 118 12.38 3.08 -8.94
C ILE A 118 13.01 3.72 -7.69
N LEU A 119 13.58 2.91 -6.80
CA LEU A 119 14.25 3.39 -5.60
C LEU A 119 15.50 4.20 -5.96
N GLU A 120 16.32 3.72 -6.90
CA GLU A 120 17.51 4.40 -7.40
C GLU A 120 17.22 5.79 -7.96
N ARG A 121 16.21 5.92 -8.82
CA ARG A 121 15.74 7.22 -9.34
C ARG A 121 15.34 8.20 -8.25
N SER A 122 15.02 7.69 -7.07
CA SER A 122 14.53 8.48 -5.94
C SER A 122 15.52 8.57 -4.78
N LYS A 123 16.75 8.07 -4.94
CA LYS A 123 17.81 8.26 -3.94
C LYS A 123 18.03 9.75 -3.71
N LYS A 124 18.28 10.11 -2.46
CA LYS A 124 18.79 11.44 -2.15
C LYS A 124 20.17 11.55 -2.79
N ILE A 125 20.32 12.56 -3.65
CA ILE A 125 21.63 13.08 -4.02
C ILE A 125 22.08 13.81 -2.75
N GLU A 126 23.20 13.38 -2.19
CA GLU A 126 23.87 14.07 -1.08
C GLU A 126 24.32 15.46 -1.54
#